data_AF-A0A9Y3VDN4-F1
#
_entry.id   AF-A0A9Y3VDN4-F1
#
_cell.length_a   1.000
_cell.length_b   1.000
_cell.length_c   1.000
_cell.angle_alpha   90.00
_cell.angle_beta   90.00
_cell.angle_gamma   90.00
#
_symmetry.space_group_name_H-M   'P 1'
#
loop_
_entity.id
_entity.type
_entity.pdbx_description
1 polymer ?
#
loop_
_entity_poly.entity_id
_entity_poly.type
_entity_poly.pdbx_seq_one_letter_code
_entity_poly.pdbx_strand_id
1 'polypeptide(L)'
;MNSAICGTTMEQQPTSFSPSAQISLPLPKTAGENNFRRISRTEDSIPYPIPGFAADILHMRVKGGSKIRSLLQFAAARMQGEVRNPNGMSLRQVVFTGSGRGVTKTITCVEILKRKVEGLHQVSKLYYNTVKEVWKSPQPGAPGITMERRVPAICIYLSKDPLDPQEPGYQPPQISSVPTEDAERQKGLRRTVHAHSSPHTAKRLCLDDSSACPP
;
A
#
# COMPACT_ATOMS: atom_id res chain seq x y z
N MET A 1 11.02 73.86 -8.15
CA MET A 1 10.54 72.99 -7.05
C MET A 1 10.45 71.59 -7.61
N ASN A 2 11.34 70.74 -7.14
CA ASN A 2 11.61 69.39 -7.64
C ASN A 2 10.50 68.45 -7.16
N SER A 3 10.00 67.57 -8.03
CA SER A 3 9.33 66.35 -7.58
C SER A 3 9.87 65.18 -8.39
N ALA A 4 10.58 64.32 -7.68
CA ALA A 4 11.37 63.23 -8.22
C ALA A 4 10.49 62.02 -8.55
N ILE A 5 10.68 61.49 -9.76
CA ILE A 5 10.16 60.21 -10.22
C ILE A 5 11.08 59.14 -9.65
N CYS A 6 10.59 58.35 -8.69
CA CYS A 6 11.31 57.20 -8.13
C CYS A 6 11.12 56.00 -9.08
N GLY A 7 12.11 55.77 -9.95
CA GLY A 7 12.22 54.55 -10.75
C GLY A 7 12.94 53.47 -9.96
N THR A 8 12.25 52.35 -9.71
CA THR A 8 12.83 51.18 -9.06
C THR A 8 13.58 50.34 -10.10
N THR A 9 14.90 50.51 -10.16
CA THR A 9 15.80 49.66 -10.95
C THR A 9 15.92 48.28 -10.31
N MET A 10 15.69 47.24 -11.11
CA MET A 10 15.96 45.83 -10.79
C MET A 10 17.46 45.62 -10.59
N GLU A 11 17.88 45.31 -9.37
CA GLU A 11 19.23 44.82 -9.08
C GLU A 11 19.23 43.29 -9.15
N GLN A 12 19.79 42.74 -10.24
CA GLN A 12 20.09 41.33 -10.35
C GLN A 12 21.47 41.07 -9.73
N GLN A 13 21.48 40.40 -8.58
CA GLN A 13 22.70 39.91 -7.95
C GLN A 13 22.96 38.45 -8.38
N PRO A 14 24.12 38.14 -8.97
CA PRO A 14 24.47 36.76 -9.31
C PRO A 14 24.93 36.05 -8.05
N THR A 15 24.06 35.27 -7.40
CA THR A 15 24.49 34.33 -6.37
C THR A 15 25.18 33.17 -7.07
N SER A 16 26.50 33.23 -7.11
CA SER A 16 27.40 32.17 -7.54
C SER A 16 27.01 30.84 -6.89
N PHE A 17 26.56 29.89 -7.71
CA PHE A 17 26.47 28.50 -7.33
C PHE A 17 27.89 27.97 -7.14
N SER A 18 28.36 27.94 -5.89
CA SER A 18 29.52 27.15 -5.51
C SER A 18 29.07 25.68 -5.37
N PRO A 19 29.52 24.74 -6.22
CA PRO A 19 29.28 23.34 -5.99
C PRO A 19 30.19 22.91 -4.83
N SER A 20 29.66 23.00 -3.61
CA SER A 20 30.33 22.40 -2.46
C SER A 20 30.47 20.91 -2.74
N ALA A 21 31.71 20.47 -2.86
CA ALA A 21 32.10 19.10 -3.14
C ALA A 21 31.30 18.14 -2.25
N GLN A 22 30.48 17.30 -2.87
CA GLN A 22 29.80 16.21 -2.19
C GLN A 22 30.87 15.21 -1.75
N ILE A 23 31.30 15.33 -0.49
CA ILE A 23 32.05 14.28 0.18
C ILE A 23 31.06 13.13 0.37
N SER A 24 31.03 12.26 -0.63
CA SER A 24 30.42 10.95 -0.53
C SER A 24 31.28 10.18 0.48
N LEU A 25 30.85 10.12 1.74
CA LEU A 25 31.48 9.24 2.72
C LEU A 25 31.47 7.82 2.13
N PRO A 26 32.63 7.17 1.98
CA PRO A 26 32.69 5.85 1.37
C PRO A 26 31.95 4.85 2.26
N LEU A 27 31.00 4.13 1.65
CA LEU A 27 30.45 2.90 2.21
C LEU A 27 31.63 1.96 2.51
N PRO A 28 31.77 1.42 3.73
CA PRO A 28 32.79 0.40 3.98
C PRO A 28 32.50 -0.78 3.06
N LYS A 29 33.39 -0.98 2.08
CA LYS A 29 33.46 -2.22 1.31
C LYS A 29 33.72 -3.35 2.30
N THR A 30 32.95 -4.42 2.12
CA THR A 30 33.01 -5.68 2.86
C THR A 30 34.45 -6.15 3.04
N ALA A 31 34.92 -6.11 4.28
CA ALA A 31 36.03 -6.89 4.79
C ALA A 31 35.56 -7.46 6.13
N GLY A 32 35.74 -8.76 6.34
CA GLY A 32 35.31 -9.46 7.55
C GLY A 32 35.83 -8.77 8.82
N GLU A 33 35.10 -8.95 9.92
CA GLU A 33 35.49 -8.53 11.29
C GLU A 33 35.14 -7.09 11.74
N ASN A 34 34.02 -6.54 11.30
CA ASN A 34 33.44 -5.34 11.94
C ASN A 34 32.02 -5.64 12.46
N ASN A 35 31.93 -6.25 13.64
CA ASN A 35 30.67 -6.63 14.32
C ASN A 35 29.90 -5.41 14.87
N PHE A 36 29.63 -4.40 14.04
CA PHE A 36 28.75 -3.30 14.42
C PHE A 36 27.32 -3.81 14.51
N ARG A 37 26.68 -3.57 15.67
CA ARG A 37 25.27 -3.94 15.88
C ARG A 37 24.40 -2.71 15.65
N ARG A 38 23.44 -2.79 14.74
CA ARG A 38 22.41 -1.75 14.61
C ARG A 38 21.55 -1.74 15.88
N ILE A 39 21.58 -0.62 16.60
CA ILE A 39 20.87 -0.46 17.88
C ILE A 39 19.62 0.42 17.75
N SER A 40 19.57 1.31 16.76
CA SER A 40 18.39 2.13 16.50
C SER A 40 18.20 2.39 15.02
N ARG A 41 16.93 2.53 14.63
CA ARG A 41 16.51 2.97 13.32
C ARG A 41 15.37 3.96 13.49
N THR A 42 15.64 5.23 13.22
CA THR A 42 14.65 6.31 13.25
C THR A 42 14.34 6.71 11.81
N GLU A 43 13.06 6.95 11.54
CA GLU A 43 12.58 7.47 10.26
C GLU A 43 12.09 8.89 10.52
N ASP A 44 12.70 9.88 9.86
CA ASP A 44 12.27 11.26 10.02
C ASP A 44 10.82 11.37 9.51
N SER A 45 9.92 11.89 10.35
CA SER A 45 8.51 12.00 10.00
C SER A 45 8.31 13.24 9.14
N ILE A 46 8.74 13.18 7.88
CA ILE A 46 8.48 14.24 6.90
C ILE A 46 6.94 14.36 6.75
N PRO A 47 6.37 15.57 6.80
CA PRO A 47 4.97 15.78 6.43
C PRO A 47 4.77 15.26 5.00
N TYR A 48 3.86 14.32 4.84
CA TYR A 48 3.62 13.61 3.58
C TYR A 48 3.40 14.62 2.43
N PRO A 49 3.82 14.29 1.19
CA PRO A 49 3.83 15.26 0.08
C PRO A 49 2.45 15.69 -0.43
N ILE A 50 1.38 15.37 0.28
CA ILE A 50 0.00 15.74 -0.07
C ILE A 50 -0.45 16.79 0.96
N PRO A 51 -0.43 18.09 0.61
CA PRO A 51 -0.91 19.15 1.49
C PRO A 51 -2.43 19.07 1.70
N GLY A 52 -2.93 19.58 2.83
CA GLY A 52 -4.35 19.90 2.98
C GLY A 52 -5.28 18.76 3.40
N PHE A 53 -4.86 17.89 4.33
CA PHE A 53 -5.77 16.89 4.88
C PHE A 53 -6.88 17.53 5.74
N ALA A 54 -8.12 17.07 5.55
CA ALA A 54 -9.19 17.32 6.51
C ALA A 54 -8.82 16.68 7.88
N ALA A 55 -9.31 17.26 8.98
CA ALA A 55 -9.03 16.78 10.35
C ALA A 55 -9.40 15.29 10.56
N ASP A 56 -10.34 14.77 9.77
CA ASP A 56 -10.87 13.42 9.88
C ASP A 56 -10.20 12.40 8.92
N ILE A 57 -9.02 12.67 8.35
CA ILE A 57 -8.42 11.71 7.41
C ILE A 57 -7.92 10.43 8.11
N LEU A 58 -8.21 9.26 7.54
CA LEU A 58 -7.62 8.01 8.01
C LEU A 58 -6.20 7.84 7.46
N HIS A 59 -5.19 7.71 8.32
CA HIS A 59 -3.81 7.47 7.90
C HIS A 59 -3.33 6.05 8.21
N MET A 60 -3.01 5.30 7.15
CA MET A 60 -2.59 3.90 7.19
C MET A 60 -1.09 3.78 6.87
N ARG A 61 -0.27 3.47 7.88
CA ARG A 61 1.17 3.22 7.68
C ARG A 61 1.45 1.74 7.46
N VAL A 62 1.99 1.41 6.29
CA VAL A 62 2.30 0.06 5.84
C VAL A 62 3.80 -0.21 5.96
N LYS A 63 4.15 -1.20 6.78
CA LYS A 63 5.53 -1.64 7.04
C LYS A 63 5.72 -3.08 6.55
N GLY A 64 6.98 -3.54 6.54
CA GLY A 64 7.32 -4.93 6.19
C GLY A 64 6.60 -5.99 7.03
N GLY A 65 6.25 -5.68 8.28
CA GLY A 65 5.48 -6.57 9.17
C GLY A 65 3.95 -6.42 9.10
N SER A 66 3.43 -5.42 8.37
CA SER A 66 1.99 -5.16 8.34
C SER A 66 1.22 -6.33 7.72
N LYS A 67 0.09 -6.68 8.36
CA LYS A 67 -0.82 -7.74 7.92
C LYS A 67 -1.87 -7.12 7.00
N ILE A 68 -1.80 -7.46 5.70
CA ILE A 68 -2.67 -6.89 4.65
C ILE A 68 -4.15 -7.01 5.01
N ARG A 69 -4.60 -8.20 5.43
CA ARG A 69 -6.00 -8.46 5.79
C ARG A 69 -6.52 -7.51 6.87
N SER A 70 -5.73 -7.29 7.92
CA SER A 70 -6.09 -6.40 9.03
C SER A 70 -6.22 -4.95 8.57
N LEU A 71 -5.24 -4.45 7.80
CA LEU A 71 -5.29 -3.08 7.26
C LEU A 71 -6.51 -2.87 6.36
N LEU A 72 -6.79 -3.83 5.48
CA LEU A 72 -7.91 -3.75 4.56
C LEU A 72 -9.26 -3.81 5.27
N GLN A 73 -9.42 -4.71 6.25
CA GLN A 73 -10.66 -4.82 7.03
C GLN A 73 -10.94 -3.52 7.76
N PHE A 74 -9.92 -2.93 8.39
CA PHE A 74 -10.05 -1.67 9.11
C PHE A 74 -10.38 -0.50 8.16
N ALA A 75 -9.66 -0.36 7.05
CA ALA A 75 -9.90 0.70 6.09
C ALA A 75 -11.28 0.59 5.42
N ALA A 76 -11.68 -0.61 5.00
CA ALA A 76 -12.96 -0.84 4.35
C ALA A 76 -14.14 -0.53 5.28
N ALA A 77 -14.14 -1.04 6.52
CA ALA A 77 -15.22 -0.80 7.48
C ALA A 77 -15.46 0.70 7.76
N ARG A 78 -14.36 1.46 7.88
CA ARG A 78 -14.39 2.92 8.08
C ARG A 78 -14.86 3.68 6.83
N MET A 79 -14.37 3.28 5.66
CA MET A 79 -14.69 3.97 4.39
C MET A 79 -16.08 3.60 3.86
N GLN A 80 -16.62 2.42 4.14
CA GLN A 80 -17.98 2.01 3.75
C GLN A 80 -19.05 2.56 4.70
N GLY A 81 -18.66 3.04 5.88
CA GLY A 81 -19.57 3.62 6.87
C GLY A 81 -20.21 2.60 7.82
N GLU A 82 -19.67 1.37 7.89
CA GLU A 82 -20.02 0.39 8.92
C GLU A 82 -19.65 0.93 10.32
N VAL A 83 -18.56 1.69 10.39
CA VAL A 83 -18.09 2.36 11.60
C VAL A 83 -18.11 3.86 11.36
N ARG A 84 -18.94 4.57 12.14
CA ARG A 84 -19.09 6.03 12.08
C ARG A 84 -18.05 6.71 12.96
N ASN A 85 -17.60 7.89 12.55
CA ASN A 85 -16.79 8.78 13.38
C ASN A 85 -17.65 9.38 14.52
N PRO A 86 -17.05 10.03 15.54
CA PRO A 86 -17.78 10.68 16.64
C PRO A 86 -18.86 11.66 16.16
N ASN A 87 -18.69 12.25 14.98
CA ASN A 87 -19.61 13.18 14.33
C ASN A 87 -20.72 12.46 13.52
N GLY A 88 -20.85 11.14 13.63
CA GLY A 88 -21.87 10.34 12.94
C GLY A 88 -21.63 10.10 11.44
N MET A 89 -20.56 10.66 10.87
CA MET A 89 -20.22 10.55 9.45
C MET A 89 -19.27 9.38 9.16
N SER A 90 -19.39 8.79 7.96
CA SER A 90 -18.46 7.79 7.45
C SER A 90 -17.18 8.46 6.93
N LEU A 91 -16.05 7.76 7.00
CA LEU A 91 -14.80 8.28 6.48
C LEU A 91 -14.86 8.34 4.95
N ARG A 92 -14.41 9.46 4.41
CA ARG A 92 -14.43 9.72 2.96
C ARG A 92 -13.04 9.71 2.33
N GLN A 93 -12.01 9.75 3.17
CA GLN A 93 -10.63 9.98 2.77
C GLN A 93 -9.70 9.06 3.56
N VAL A 94 -8.72 8.48 2.87
CA VAL A 94 -7.69 7.63 3.48
C VAL A 94 -6.35 7.83 2.78
N VAL A 95 -5.27 7.84 3.54
CA VAL A 95 -3.88 7.90 3.05
C VAL A 95 -3.18 6.61 3.41
N PHE A 96 -2.55 5.97 2.43
CA PHE A 96 -1.64 4.85 2.62
C PHE A 96 -0.20 5.30 2.41
N THR A 97 0.67 4.98 3.35
CA THR A 97 2.11 5.29 3.24
C THR A 97 2.95 4.05 3.47
N GLY A 98 4.02 3.90 2.69
CA GLY A 98 4.99 2.84 2.92
C GLY A 98 6.36 3.20 2.37
N SER A 99 7.39 2.69 3.04
CA SER A 99 8.78 2.94 2.70
C SER A 99 9.57 1.64 2.59
N GLY A 100 10.56 1.61 1.68
CA GLY A 100 11.40 0.46 1.39
C GLY A 100 10.57 -0.80 1.11
N ARG A 101 10.77 -1.86 1.90
CA ARG A 101 10.03 -3.13 1.76
C ARG A 101 8.51 -3.02 1.99
N GLY A 102 8.01 -1.89 2.48
CA GLY A 102 6.58 -1.63 2.64
C GLY A 102 5.88 -1.14 1.36
N VAL A 103 6.62 -0.65 0.36
CA VAL A 103 6.05 0.02 -0.82
C VAL A 103 5.10 -0.88 -1.60
N THR A 104 5.56 -2.07 -2.02
CA THR A 104 4.72 -3.03 -2.76
C THR A 104 3.44 -3.36 -1.99
N LYS A 105 3.58 -3.59 -0.69
CA LYS A 105 2.44 -3.93 0.18
C LYS A 105 1.44 -2.78 0.30
N THR A 106 1.91 -1.54 0.23
CA THR A 106 1.08 -0.33 0.24
C THR A 106 0.22 -0.27 -1.02
N ILE A 107 0.84 -0.48 -2.18
CA ILE A 107 0.16 -0.54 -3.48
C ILE A 107 -0.88 -1.67 -3.47
N THR A 108 -0.50 -2.87 -3.02
CA THR A 108 -1.44 -4.00 -2.91
C THR A 108 -2.65 -3.68 -2.02
N CYS A 109 -2.44 -3.02 -0.87
CA CYS A 109 -3.55 -2.60 -0.01
C CYS A 109 -4.49 -1.63 -0.74
N VAL A 110 -3.95 -0.64 -1.46
CA VAL A 110 -4.76 0.32 -2.22
C VAL A 110 -5.56 -0.36 -3.32
N GLU A 111 -4.93 -1.22 -4.14
CA GLU A 111 -5.60 -1.90 -5.24
C GLU A 111 -6.72 -2.84 -4.76
N ILE A 112 -6.53 -3.52 -3.62
CA ILE A 112 -7.59 -4.32 -3.03
C ILE A 112 -8.70 -3.43 -2.45
N LEU A 113 -8.36 -2.31 -1.82
CA LEU A 113 -9.34 -1.40 -1.25
C LEU A 113 -10.23 -0.78 -2.32
N LYS A 114 -9.68 -0.37 -3.47
CA LYS A 114 -10.46 0.17 -4.61
C LYS A 114 -11.49 -0.80 -5.17
N ARG A 115 -11.27 -2.12 -5.04
CA ARG A 115 -12.26 -3.15 -5.40
C ARG A 115 -13.37 -3.32 -4.35
N LYS A 116 -13.11 -2.91 -3.10
CA LYS A 116 -14.08 -2.98 -1.99
C LYS A 116 -14.88 -1.69 -1.85
N VAL A 117 -14.31 -0.56 -2.24
CA VAL A 117 -14.91 0.76 -2.12
C VAL A 117 -14.84 1.42 -3.48
N GLU A 118 -15.99 1.55 -4.13
CA GLU A 118 -16.11 2.14 -5.45
C GLU A 118 -16.01 3.67 -5.40
N GLY A 119 -15.81 4.29 -6.56
CA GLY A 119 -15.84 5.76 -6.68
C GLY A 119 -14.62 6.47 -6.07
N LEU A 120 -13.51 5.76 -5.82
CA LEU A 120 -12.32 6.37 -5.21
C LEU A 120 -11.44 7.06 -6.24
N HIS A 121 -11.32 8.38 -6.11
CA HIS A 121 -10.26 9.17 -6.73
C HIS A 121 -8.93 8.89 -6.03
N GLN A 122 -7.83 8.86 -6.78
CA GLN A 122 -6.52 8.55 -6.24
C GLN A 122 -5.50 9.62 -6.63
N VAL A 123 -4.58 9.96 -5.72
CA VAL A 123 -3.34 10.68 -6.03
C VAL A 123 -2.16 9.92 -5.41
N SER A 124 -1.16 9.59 -6.23
CA SER A 124 0.02 8.83 -5.80
C SER A 124 1.29 9.66 -5.94
N LYS A 125 2.04 9.80 -4.84
CA LYS A 125 3.31 10.55 -4.81
C LYS A 125 4.45 9.67 -4.32
N LEU A 126 5.54 9.66 -5.09
CA LEU A 126 6.81 9.05 -4.72
C LEU A 126 7.72 10.08 -4.06
N TYR A 127 8.45 9.66 -3.04
CA TYR A 127 9.41 10.51 -2.34
C TYR A 127 10.51 9.65 -1.71
N TYR A 128 11.55 10.30 -1.21
CA TYR A 128 12.54 9.64 -0.36
C TYR A 128 12.33 10.03 1.08
N ASN A 129 12.31 9.03 1.95
CA ASN A 129 12.36 9.26 3.39
C ASN A 129 13.78 9.09 3.91
N THR A 130 14.18 9.94 4.84
CA THR A 130 15.47 9.86 5.52
C THR A 130 15.37 8.89 6.69
N VAL A 131 16.26 7.90 6.71
CA VAL A 131 16.37 6.93 7.80
C VAL A 131 17.74 7.08 8.44
N LYS A 132 17.75 7.35 9.73
CA LYS A 132 18.96 7.39 10.56
C LYS A 132 19.12 6.06 11.27
N GLU A 133 20.24 5.40 11.03
CA GLU A 133 20.62 4.14 11.67
C GLU A 133 21.80 4.37 12.59
N VAL A 134 21.60 4.07 13.87
CA VAL A 134 22.67 4.14 14.87
C VAL A 134 23.24 2.74 15.07
N TRP A 135 24.55 2.64 14.92
CA TRP A 135 25.32 1.41 15.00
C TRP A 135 26.29 1.50 16.17
N LYS A 136 26.24 0.53 17.07
CA LYS A 136 27.16 0.44 18.21
C LYS A 136 28.42 -0.30 17.81
N SER A 137 29.57 0.25 18.17
CA SER A 137 30.86 -0.43 18.04
C SER A 137 30.93 -1.67 18.94
N PRO A 138 31.55 -2.78 18.50
CA PRO A 138 31.77 -3.94 19.34
C PRO A 138 32.77 -3.69 20.49
N GLN A 139 33.65 -2.70 20.37
CA GLN A 139 34.62 -2.36 21.43
C GLN A 139 33.99 -1.52 22.55
N PRO A 140 34.14 -1.89 23.82
CA PRO A 140 33.71 -1.08 24.96
C PRO A 140 34.37 0.31 24.93
N GLY A 141 33.57 1.38 25.05
CA GLY A 141 34.06 2.76 25.06
C GLY A 141 34.31 3.39 23.69
N ALA A 142 34.27 2.62 22.59
CA ALA A 142 34.41 3.16 21.25
C ALA A 142 33.13 3.89 20.78
N PRO A 143 33.24 5.00 20.03
CA PRO A 143 32.09 5.74 19.54
C PRO A 143 31.27 4.90 18.54
N GLY A 144 29.95 5.06 18.59
CA GLY A 144 29.04 4.50 17.59
C GLY A 144 29.07 5.27 16.27
N ILE A 145 28.53 4.67 15.22
CA ILE A 145 28.38 5.28 13.90
C ILE A 145 26.90 5.59 13.66
N THR A 146 26.59 6.81 13.26
CA THR A 146 25.26 7.18 12.76
C THR A 146 25.32 7.28 11.25
N MET A 147 24.54 6.46 10.55
CA MET A 147 24.44 6.48 9.10
C MET A 147 23.06 6.99 8.70
N GLU A 148 23.03 7.98 7.81
CA GLU A 148 21.80 8.45 7.19
C GLU A 148 21.65 7.81 5.80
N ARG A 149 20.46 7.28 5.52
CA ARG A 149 20.14 6.70 4.21
C ARG A 149 18.80 7.20 3.70
N ARG A 150 18.75 7.51 2.40
CA ARG A 150 17.51 7.83 1.69
C ARG A 150 16.81 6.55 1.28
N VAL A 151 15.53 6.42 1.60
CA VAL A 151 14.73 5.23 1.38
C VAL A 151 13.56 5.59 0.48
N PRO A 152 13.36 4.92 -0.66
CA PRO A 152 12.20 5.18 -1.49
C PRO A 152 10.91 4.90 -0.72
N ALA A 153 9.95 5.79 -0.86
CA ALA A 153 8.67 5.77 -0.19
C ALA A 153 7.56 6.21 -1.14
N ILE A 154 6.34 5.76 -0.81
CA ILE A 154 5.12 6.11 -1.55
C ILE A 154 4.07 6.62 -0.57
N CYS A 155 3.32 7.62 -1.01
CA CYS A 155 2.12 8.14 -0.37
C CYS A 155 0.98 8.04 -1.39
N ILE A 156 -0.09 7.33 -1.05
CA ILE A 156 -1.27 7.20 -1.90
C ILE A 156 -2.46 7.73 -1.13
N TYR A 157 -3.09 8.76 -1.67
CA TYR A 157 -4.30 9.34 -1.14
C TYR A 157 -5.51 8.86 -1.94
N LEU A 158 -6.56 8.45 -1.23
CA LEU A 158 -7.82 8.01 -1.81
C LEU A 158 -8.96 8.85 -1.23
N SER A 159 -9.85 9.32 -2.09
CA SER A 159 -10.98 10.17 -1.73
C SER A 159 -12.24 9.76 -2.47
N LYS A 160 -13.39 9.79 -1.79
CA LYS A 160 -14.71 9.72 -2.44
C LYS A 160 -15.12 11.04 -3.09
N ASP A 161 -14.51 12.15 -2.67
CA ASP A 161 -14.69 13.45 -3.29
C ASP A 161 -13.77 13.58 -4.51
N PRO A 162 -14.22 14.25 -5.58
CA PRO A 162 -13.37 14.59 -6.71
C PRO A 162 -12.08 15.29 -6.26
N LEU A 163 -10.97 14.89 -6.88
CA LEU A 163 -9.67 15.54 -6.72
C LEU A 163 -9.32 16.29 -8.00
N ASP A 164 -8.34 17.20 -7.93
CA ASP A 164 -7.85 17.92 -9.10
C ASP A 164 -7.30 16.94 -10.15
N PRO A 165 -7.90 16.87 -11.36
CA PRO A 165 -7.42 16.01 -12.42
C PRO A 165 -6.04 16.40 -12.98
N GLN A 166 -5.59 17.64 -12.74
CA GLN A 166 -4.28 18.13 -13.17
C GLN A 166 -3.16 17.83 -12.16
N GLU A 167 -3.51 17.33 -10.96
CA GLU A 167 -2.51 16.98 -9.95
C GLU A 167 -1.63 15.81 -10.44
N PRO A 168 -0.30 15.94 -10.46
CA PRO A 168 0.58 14.85 -10.84
C PRO A 168 0.35 13.60 -9.98
N GLY A 169 0.18 12.46 -10.66
CA GLY A 169 -0.12 11.18 -10.01
C GLY A 169 -1.61 10.97 -9.71
N TYR A 170 -2.49 11.86 -10.18
CA TYR A 170 -3.93 11.65 -10.16
C TYR A 170 -4.35 10.44 -11.02
N GLN A 171 -5.33 9.69 -10.53
CA GLN A 171 -6.00 8.62 -11.24
C GLN A 171 -7.52 8.66 -10.93
N PRO A 172 -8.39 8.62 -11.95
CA PRO A 172 -9.84 8.64 -11.74
C PRO A 172 -10.36 7.31 -11.15
N PRO A 173 -11.59 7.31 -10.60
CA PRO A 173 -12.24 6.10 -10.11
C PRO A 173 -12.31 5.00 -11.18
N GLN A 174 -12.15 3.75 -10.75
CA GLN A 174 -12.30 2.59 -11.63
C GLN A 174 -13.78 2.31 -11.88
N ILE A 175 -14.14 2.05 -13.14
CA ILE A 175 -15.50 1.64 -13.52
C ILE A 175 -15.57 0.12 -13.36
N SER A 176 -16.36 -0.38 -12.41
CA SER A 176 -16.61 -1.81 -12.24
C SER A 176 -17.57 -2.30 -13.33
N SER A 177 -17.05 -2.69 -14.50
CA SER A 177 -17.84 -3.47 -15.45
C SER A 177 -18.05 -4.87 -14.87
N VAL A 178 -19.22 -5.15 -14.30
CA VAL A 178 -19.67 -6.50 -13.95
C VAL A 178 -20.06 -7.21 -15.25
N PRO A 179 -19.40 -8.28 -15.70
CA PRO A 179 -19.98 -9.14 -16.73
C PRO A 179 -21.00 -10.05 -16.02
N THR A 180 -22.27 -9.72 -16.19
CA THR A 180 -23.40 -10.57 -15.77
C THR A 180 -23.59 -11.65 -16.84
N GLU A 181 -22.84 -12.75 -16.81
CA GLU A 181 -23.05 -13.86 -17.78
C GLU A 181 -23.03 -15.29 -17.19
N ASP A 182 -23.00 -15.46 -15.86
CA ASP A 182 -22.99 -16.83 -15.25
C ASP A 182 -24.26 -17.18 -14.45
N ALA A 183 -25.38 -16.50 -14.67
CA ALA A 183 -26.64 -16.77 -13.94
C ALA A 183 -27.55 -17.83 -14.60
N GLU A 184 -27.32 -18.27 -15.84
CA GLU A 184 -28.27 -19.15 -16.55
C GLU A 184 -27.82 -20.60 -16.79
N ARG A 185 -26.58 -20.99 -16.48
CA ARG A 185 -26.12 -22.38 -16.77
C ARG A 185 -26.34 -23.42 -15.67
N GLN A 186 -26.81 -23.05 -14.48
CA GLN A 186 -27.02 -23.99 -13.37
C GLN A 186 -28.49 -24.32 -13.04
N LYS A 187 -29.48 -23.79 -13.78
CA LYS A 187 -30.91 -24.04 -13.51
C LYS A 187 -31.56 -25.14 -14.38
N GLY A 188 -30.75 -26.01 -15.00
CA GLY A 188 -31.22 -27.05 -15.92
C GLY A 188 -31.21 -28.51 -15.43
N LEU A 189 -30.67 -28.84 -14.24
CA LEU A 189 -30.46 -30.26 -13.85
C LEU A 189 -31.03 -30.66 -12.48
N ARG A 190 -32.08 -30.01 -11.97
CA ARG A 190 -32.75 -30.44 -10.72
C ARG A 190 -34.28 -30.40 -10.79
N ARG A 191 -34.86 -31.28 -11.60
CA ARG A 191 -36.20 -31.89 -11.47
C ARG A 191 -36.03 -33.28 -12.11
N THR A 192 -36.30 -34.44 -11.52
CA THR A 192 -37.39 -34.87 -10.63
C THR A 192 -37.01 -36.27 -10.14
N VAL A 193 -36.91 -36.54 -8.83
CA VAL A 193 -37.02 -37.91 -8.30
C VAL A 193 -37.71 -37.87 -6.94
N HIS A 194 -39.03 -38.00 -6.94
CA HIS A 194 -39.77 -38.67 -5.88
C HIS A 194 -41.04 -39.24 -6.49
N ALA A 195 -41.05 -40.55 -6.73
CA ALA A 195 -42.27 -41.36 -6.83
C ALA A 195 -41.92 -42.80 -6.43
N HIS A 196 -42.71 -43.32 -5.50
CA HIS A 196 -42.64 -44.65 -4.92
C HIS A 196 -43.15 -45.72 -5.92
N SER A 197 -42.51 -46.89 -5.99
CA SER A 197 -43.18 -48.20 -6.15
C SER A 197 -42.17 -49.37 -6.09
N SER A 198 -42.46 -50.35 -5.23
CA SER A 198 -41.84 -51.69 -5.09
C SER A 198 -42.73 -52.74 -5.83
N PRO A 199 -42.45 -54.06 -5.85
CA PRO A 199 -41.24 -54.84 -6.19
C PRO A 199 -41.50 -55.82 -7.38
N HIS A 200 -40.45 -56.34 -8.04
CA HIS A 200 -40.57 -57.66 -8.72
C HIS A 200 -39.22 -58.37 -8.95
N THR A 201 -39.01 -59.41 -8.14
CA THR A 201 -38.53 -60.78 -8.43
C THR A 201 -37.57 -61.09 -9.61
N ALA A 202 -36.60 -61.99 -9.30
CA ALA A 202 -35.81 -62.89 -10.17
C ALA A 202 -34.45 -62.35 -10.68
N LYS A 203 -33.29 -63.02 -10.59
CA LYS A 203 -32.90 -64.37 -10.12
C LYS A 203 -31.41 -64.34 -9.73
N ARG A 204 -31.09 -65.17 -8.75
CA ARG A 204 -29.79 -65.68 -8.28
C ARG A 204 -28.90 -66.18 -9.43
N LEU A 205 -27.58 -65.96 -9.34
CA LEU A 205 -26.54 -66.97 -9.59
C LEU A 205 -25.18 -66.43 -9.14
N CYS A 206 -24.63 -67.04 -8.09
CA CYS A 206 -23.23 -66.97 -7.74
C CYS A 206 -22.45 -67.94 -8.64
N LEU A 207 -21.20 -67.62 -8.95
CA LEU A 207 -20.10 -68.59 -8.98
C LEU A 207 -18.77 -67.85 -9.04
N ASP A 208 -18.01 -67.98 -7.95
CA ASP A 208 -16.56 -67.83 -7.91
C ASP A 208 -15.92 -68.68 -9.01
N ASP A 209 -14.87 -68.15 -9.65
CA ASP A 209 -13.70 -68.98 -9.92
C ASP A 209 -12.42 -68.15 -9.88
N SER A 210 -11.54 -68.57 -8.98
CA SER A 210 -10.15 -68.18 -8.85
C SER A 210 -9.32 -68.70 -10.03
N SER A 211 -8.36 -67.93 -10.55
CA SER A 211 -6.93 -68.32 -10.54
C SER A 211 -6.03 -67.48 -11.46
N ALA A 212 -4.84 -67.21 -10.92
CA ALA A 212 -3.53 -67.22 -11.58
C ALA A 212 -3.07 -66.04 -12.48
N CYS A 213 -2.08 -65.29 -11.96
CA CYS A 213 -0.91 -64.74 -12.68
C CYS A 213 -0.06 -65.89 -13.31
N PRO A 214 1.07 -65.70 -14.05
CA PRO A 214 1.94 -64.52 -14.32
C PRO A 214 2.40 -64.51 -15.83
N PRO A 215 3.60 -64.07 -16.28
CA PRO A 215 4.64 -63.17 -15.73
C PRO A 215 4.77 -61.80 -16.42
#